data_AF-A0A7V5C6H3-F1
#
_entry.id   AF-A0A7V5C6H3-F1
#
_cell.length_a   1.000
_cell.length_b   1.000
_cell.length_c   1.000
_cell.angle_alpha   90.00
_cell.angle_beta   90.00
_cell.angle_gamma   90.00
#
_symmetry.space_group_name_H-M   'P 1'
#
loop_
_entity.id
_entity.type
_entity.pdbx_description
1 polymer ?
#
loop_
_entity_poly.entity_id
_entity_poly.type
_entity_poly.pdbx_seq_one_letter_code
_entity_poly.pdbx_strand_id
1 'polypeptide(L)' 'MTRKVQEIPDLEALDNWYTEHFEELIEKYGGRSVAVVNGNIVAVAGTRREADQAARKSCPNVTPAVLSVPMEDELLCLL' A
#
# COMPACT_ATOMS: atom_id res chain seq x y z
N MET A 1 19.56 24.66 -1.89
CA MET A 1 18.58 23.59 -2.23
C MET A 1 18.30 22.81 -0.96
N THR A 2 17.17 23.07 -0.29
CA THR A 2 16.80 22.41 0.97
C THR A 2 16.44 20.96 0.66
N ARG A 3 17.19 19.99 1.21
CA ARG A 3 16.88 18.57 1.09
C ARG A 3 15.53 18.34 1.80
N LYS A 4 14.45 18.12 1.05
CA LYS A 4 13.17 17.71 1.66
C LYS A 4 13.41 16.33 2.29
N VAL A 5 13.39 16.28 3.62
CA VAL A 5 13.40 15.02 4.36
C VAL A 5 12.03 14.40 4.14
N GLN A 6 11.97 13.29 3.41
CA GLN A 6 10.74 12.50 3.29
C GLN A 6 10.66 11.58 4.49
N GLU A 7 9.48 11.52 5.12
CA GLU A 7 9.25 10.54 6.19
C GLU A 7 9.25 9.13 5.58
N ILE A 8 10.03 8.24 6.20
CA ILE A 8 10.18 6.84 5.81
C ILE A 8 9.08 6.05 6.52
N PRO A 9 8.40 5.11 5.85
CA PRO A 9 7.36 4.31 6.49
C PRO A 9 7.92 3.48 7.65
N ASP A 10 7.18 3.45 8.76
CA ASP A 10 7.37 2.51 9.85
C ASP A 10 6.94 1.12 9.37
N LEU A 11 7.92 0.22 9.23
CA LEU A 11 7.69 -1.11 8.67
C LEU A 11 6.97 -2.04 9.65
N GLU A 12 7.21 -1.89 10.96
CA GLU A 12 6.56 -2.74 11.97
C GLU A 12 5.09 -2.36 12.11
N ALA A 13 4.78 -1.06 12.14
CA ALA A 13 3.41 -0.58 12.11
C ALA A 13 2.67 -0.99 10.82
N LEU A 14 3.37 -0.97 9.67
CA LEU A 14 2.80 -1.42 8.41
C LEU A 14 2.51 -2.92 8.39
N ASP A 15 3.39 -3.75 8.94
CA ASP A 15 3.23 -5.21 8.99
C ASP A 15 2.03 -5.62 9.87
N ASN A 16 1.90 -4.98 11.04
CA ASN A 16 0.74 -5.15 11.91
C ASN A 16 -0.56 -4.72 11.22
N TRP A 17 -0.57 -3.53 10.61
CA TRP A 17 -1.72 -3.03 9.86
C TRP A 17 -2.09 -3.97 8.70
N TYR A 18 -1.11 -4.46 7.96
CA TYR A 18 -1.35 -5.38 6.86
C TYR A 18 -1.99 -6.68 7.33
N THR A 19 -1.53 -7.23 8.46
CA THR A 19 -2.09 -8.44 9.07
C THR A 19 -3.55 -8.22 9.50
N GLU A 20 -3.84 -7.09 10.15
CA GLU A 20 -5.19 -6.74 10.62
C GLU A 20 -6.18 -6.52 9.47
N HIS A 21 -5.71 -6.03 8.32
CA HIS A 21 -6.55 -5.67 7.18
C HIS A 21 -6.46 -6.64 5.99
N PHE A 22 -5.73 -7.75 6.12
CA PHE A 22 -5.41 -8.62 4.99
C PHE A 22 -6.65 -9.14 4.25
N GLU A 23 -7.63 -9.69 4.98
CA GLU A 23 -8.87 -10.22 4.39
C GLU A 23 -9.66 -9.12 3.67
N GLU A 24 -9.83 -7.96 4.31
CA GLU A 24 -10.51 -6.80 3.72
C GLU A 24 -9.82 -6.32 2.43
N LEU A 25 -8.48 -6.31 2.44
CA LEU A 25 -7.70 -5.91 1.27
C LEU A 25 -7.97 -6.83 0.10
N ILE A 26 -7.96 -8.15 0.30
CA ILE A 26 -8.22 -9.15 -0.74
C ILE A 26 -9.62 -8.98 -1.30
N GLU A 27 -10.64 -8.93 -0.43
CA GLU A 27 -12.04 -8.81 -0.84
C GLU A 27 -12.31 -7.55 -1.67
N LYS A 28 -11.70 -6.41 -1.29
CA LYS A 28 -11.98 -5.11 -1.94
C LYS A 28 -11.03 -4.76 -3.07
N TYR A 29 -9.79 -5.22 -3.00
CA TYR A 29 -8.70 -4.73 -3.85
C TYR A 29 -7.84 -5.85 -4.45
N GLY A 30 -8.28 -7.10 -4.42
CA GLY A 30 -7.58 -8.23 -5.04
C GLY A 30 -7.12 -7.93 -6.48
N GLY A 31 -5.87 -8.31 -6.78
CA GLY A 31 -5.23 -8.06 -8.07
C GLY A 31 -4.81 -6.61 -8.33
N ARG A 32 -4.93 -5.72 -7.34
CA ARG A 32 -4.55 -4.30 -7.45
C ARG A 32 -3.36 -3.98 -6.54
N SER A 33 -2.83 -2.78 -6.70
CA SER A 33 -1.83 -2.20 -5.79
C SER A 33 -2.46 -1.09 -4.96
N VAL A 34 -2.22 -1.13 -3.65
CA VAL A 34 -2.67 -0.11 -2.69
C VAL A 34 -1.47 0.64 -2.13
N ALA A 35 -1.60 1.96 -1.99
CA ALA A 35 -0.62 2.80 -1.33
C ALA A 35 -1.15 3.23 0.04
N VAL A 36 -0.35 2.99 1.07
CA VAL A 36 -0.67 3.20 2.47
C VAL A 36 0.25 4.26 3.07
N VAL A 37 -0.33 5.20 3.79
CA VAL A 37 0.38 6.22 4.57
C VAL A 37 -0.24 6.24 5.96
N ASN A 38 0.58 6.02 7.00
CA ASN A 38 0.15 6.03 8.40
C ASN A 38 -1.13 5.20 8.63
N GLY A 39 -1.17 3.96 8.12
CA GLY A 39 -2.32 3.05 8.25
C GLY A 39 -3.56 3.43 7.43
N ASN A 40 -3.44 4.36 6.48
CA ASN A 40 -4.56 4.77 5.62
C ASN A 40 -4.26 4.47 4.16
N ILE A 41 -5.20 3.84 3.45
CA ILE A 41 -5.12 3.67 2.00
C ILE A 41 -5.37 5.03 1.33
N VAL A 42 -4.35 5.57 0.68
CA VAL A 42 -4.39 6.89 0.02
C VAL A 42 -4.48 6.81 -1.50
N ALA A 43 -4.19 5.64 -2.08
CA ALA A 43 -4.41 5.37 -3.50
C ALA A 43 -4.58 3.88 -3.78
N VAL A 44 -5.35 3.56 -4.83
CA VAL A 44 -5.52 2.20 -5.37
C VAL A 44 -5.37 2.27 -6.88
N ALA A 45 -4.55 1.40 -7.46
CA ALA A 45 -4.29 1.37 -8.90
C ALA A 45 -4.01 -0.05 -9.41
N GLY A 46 -3.96 -0.23 -10.74
CA GLY A 46 -3.66 -1.54 -11.33
C GLY A 46 -2.21 -1.96 -11.15
N THR A 47 -1.31 -0.99 -10.97
CA THR A 47 0.12 -1.26 -10.79
C THR A 47 0.71 -0.54 -9.58
N ARG A 48 1.79 -1.12 -9.04
CA ARG A 48 2.56 -0.53 -7.94
C ARG A 48 3.02 0.90 -8.27
N ARG A 49 3.43 1.13 -9.52
CA ARG A 49 3.91 2.43 -10.01
C ARG A 49 2.80 3.47 -9.99
N GLU A 50 1.61 3.13 -10.48
CA GLU A 50 0.48 4.05 -10.50
C GLU A 50 0.01 4.41 -9.09
N ALA A 51 -0.05 3.42 -8.19
CA ALA A 51 -0.43 3.65 -6.80
C ALA A 51 0.57 4.59 -6.08
N ASP A 52 1.88 4.36 -6.25
CA ASP A 52 2.93 5.26 -5.72
C ASP A 52 2.80 6.68 -6.29
N GLN A 53 2.64 6.81 -7.61
CA GLN A 53 2.51 8.11 -8.26
C GLN A 53 1.26 8.87 -7.81
N ALA A 54 0.14 8.18 -7.65
CA ALA A 54 -1.10 8.77 -7.15
C ALA A 54 -0.94 9.22 -5.69
N ALA A 55 -0.36 8.38 -4.84
CA ALA A 55 -0.11 8.69 -3.43
C ALA A 55 0.84 9.88 -3.27
N ARG A 56 1.92 9.97 -4.05
CA ARG A 56 2.87 11.10 -3.98
C ARG A 56 2.28 12.44 -4.41
N LYS A 57 1.25 12.43 -5.27
CA LYS A 57 0.51 13.66 -5.63
C LYS A 57 -0.29 14.19 -4.44
N SER A 58 -0.90 13.29 -3.67
CA SER A 58 -1.72 13.63 -2.50
C SER A 58 -0.90 13.84 -1.22
N CYS A 59 0.22 13.14 -1.08
CA CYS A 59 1.08 13.11 0.10
C CYS A 59 2.55 13.37 -0.28
N PRO A 60 2.92 14.61 -0.70
CA PRO A 60 4.24 14.88 -1.30
C PRO A 60 5.43 14.84 -0.32
N ASN A 61 5.18 14.78 0.99
CA ASN A 61 6.22 14.82 2.02
C ASN A 61 6.43 13.46 2.72
N VAL A 62 5.65 12.43 2.37
CA VAL A 62 5.73 11.10 2.97
C VAL A 62 6.02 10.08 1.86
N THR A 63 6.88 9.11 2.14
CA THR A 63 7.07 7.98 1.24
C THR A 63 5.95 6.96 1.48
N PRO A 64 5.04 6.74 0.51
CA PRO A 64 3.97 5.76 0.70
C PRO A 64 4.53 4.34 0.68
N ALA A 65 3.99 3.49 1.55
CA ALA A 65 4.18 2.05 1.45
C ALA A 65 3.21 1.51 0.40
N VAL A 66 3.71 0.88 -0.65
CA VAL A 66 2.84 0.25 -1.65
C VAL A 66 2.83 -1.25 -1.42
N LEU A 67 1.65 -1.85 -1.50
CA LEU A 67 1.41 -3.29 -1.35
C LEU A 67 0.70 -3.79 -2.59
N SER A 68 1.12 -4.95 -3.11
CA SER A 68 0.37 -5.68 -4.13
C SER A 68 -0.57 -6.62 -3.41
N VAL A 69 -1.87 -6.50 -3.68
CA VAL A 69 -2.88 -7.34 -3.04
C VAL A 69 -3.12 -8.56 -3.93
N PRO A 70 -2.93 -9.78 -3.42
CA PRO A 70 -3.21 -10.98 -4.19
C PRO A 70 -4.70 -11.09 -4.50
N MET A 71 -5.04 -11.76 -5.60
CA MET A 71 -6.41 -12.20 -5.85
C MET A 71 -6.77 -13.36 -4.92
N GLU A 72 -8.07 -13.54 -4.65
CA GLU A 72 -8.57 -14.59 -3.76
C GLU A 72 -8.17 -16.00 -4.25
N ASP A 73 -8.18 -16.23 -5.56
CA ASP A 73 -7.78 -17.48 -6.18
C ASP A 73 -6.28 -17.78 -6.03
N GLU A 74 -5.43 -16.76 -5.94
CA GLU A 74 -3.99 -16.91 -5.68
C GLU A 74 -3.71 -17.46 -4.27
N LEU A 75 -4.62 -17.26 -3.31
CA LEU A 75 -4.50 -17.80 -1.95
C LEU A 75 -4.82 -19.30 -1.90
N LEU A 76 -5.72 -19.77 -2.77
CA LEU A 76 -6.12 -21.17 -2.84
C LEU A 76 -5.01 -22.07 -3.40
N CYS A 77 -4.03 -21.51 -4.13
CA CYS A 77 -2.88 -22.25 -4.64
C CYS A 77 -1.82 -22.62 -3.57
N LEU A 78 -2.03 -22.24 -2.31
CA LEU A 78 -1.11 -22.54 -1.20
C LEU A 78 -1.53 -23.75 -0.34
N LEU A 79 -2.61 -24.45 -0.71
CA LEU A 79 -3.18 -25.60 0.01
C LEU A 79 -2.90 -26.95 -0.65
#